data_AF-D9CIX1-F1
#
_entry.id   AF-D9CIX1-F1
#
_cell.length_a   1.000
_cell.length_b   1.000
_cell.length_c   1.000
_cell.angle_alpha   90.00
_cell.angle_beta   90.00
_cell.angle_gamma   90.00
#
_symmetry.space_group_name_H-M   'P 1'
#
loop_
_entity.id
_entity.type
_entity.pdbx_description
1 polymer ?
#
loop_
_entity_poly.entity_id
_entity_poly.type
_entity_poly.pdbx_seq_one_letter_code
_entity_poly.pdbx_strand_id
1 'polypeptide(L)'
;MPVGASPCRDIELRLLLLRQLDLHPEELRPAPGSWRKLMASITPAALDNRVSELREALGVEAVRHIARRCPHVLQLTTERILSRLADLNLRLGLPRHQLVAAVCRFPGLLSLTSEAAGGRVALLVQQLGKSEDFVLAMVVSQPVLLCLSRATLSYRIGLLHEAGSMLPGIWGAELTSAAPSTLGRLLRCSDPVLSRLTWTYLRTANNGRKFHRIRSMSTICCQPAARWHRENPLFREWLEAGERDRREGRVAPWPGWWRGTPPAEVDWWRGASGQLTTTTTSGGQLTPEEEEEDEED
;
A
#
# COMPACT_ATOMS: atom_id res chain seq x y z
N MET A 1 -27.65 24.63 -0.02
CA MET A 1 -27.94 24.15 -1.38
C MET A 1 -26.80 24.58 -2.28
N PRO A 2 -25.92 23.69 -2.78
CA PRO A 2 -24.86 24.12 -3.68
C PRO A 2 -25.48 24.58 -5.00
N VAL A 3 -25.14 25.80 -5.41
CA VAL A 3 -25.51 26.40 -6.70
C VAL A 3 -25.04 25.45 -7.80
N GLY A 4 -26.00 24.85 -8.51
CA GLY A 4 -25.72 23.94 -9.61
C GLY A 4 -24.85 24.63 -10.65
N ALA A 5 -23.72 24.02 -11.00
CA ALA A 5 -22.90 24.49 -12.12
C ALA A 5 -23.79 24.55 -13.37
N SER A 6 -23.79 25.70 -14.07
CA SER A 6 -24.52 25.83 -15.32
C SER A 6 -24.04 24.75 -16.30
N PRO A 7 -24.94 23.91 -16.85
CA PRO A 7 -24.56 22.80 -17.74
C PRO A 7 -23.73 23.25 -18.95
N CYS A 8 -23.85 24.52 -19.36
CA CYS A 8 -23.00 25.12 -20.39
C CYS A 8 -21.51 25.15 -20.02
N ARG A 9 -21.17 25.43 -18.75
CA ARG A 9 -19.77 25.54 -18.30
C ARG A 9 -19.06 24.18 -18.26
N ASP A 10 -19.77 23.11 -17.89
CA ASP A 10 -19.20 21.75 -17.93
C ASP A 10 -18.79 21.37 -19.35
N ILE A 11 -19.72 21.54 -20.29
CA ILE A 11 -19.50 21.22 -21.72
C ILE A 11 -18.34 22.04 -22.27
N GLU A 12 -18.29 23.34 -21.97
CA GLU A 12 -17.22 24.23 -22.43
C GLU A 12 -15.83 23.79 -21.94
N LEU A 13 -15.68 23.50 -20.64
CA LEU A 13 -14.41 23.04 -20.08
C LEU A 13 -13.98 21.69 -20.65
N ARG A 14 -14.93 20.77 -20.92
CA ARG A 14 -14.65 19.49 -21.58
C ARG A 14 -14.15 19.70 -23.00
N LEU A 15 -14.89 20.46 -23.80
CA LEU A 15 -14.53 20.71 -25.20
C LEU A 15 -13.17 21.40 -25.31
N LEU A 16 -12.88 22.33 -24.40
CA LEU A 16 -11.57 22.97 -24.30
C LEU A 16 -10.47 21.92 -24.08
N LEU A 17 -10.60 21.06 -23.06
CA LEU A 17 -9.59 20.04 -22.78
C LEU A 17 -9.46 19.02 -23.91
N LEU A 18 -10.56 18.57 -24.49
CA LEU A 18 -10.55 17.64 -25.63
C LEU A 18 -9.79 18.22 -26.82
N ARG A 19 -10.02 19.51 -27.13
CA ARG A 19 -9.35 20.22 -28.22
C ARG A 19 -7.88 20.49 -27.93
N GLN A 20 -7.58 21.10 -26.78
CA GLN A 20 -6.22 21.52 -26.38
C GLN A 20 -5.26 20.33 -26.22
N LEU A 21 -5.79 19.21 -25.74
CA LEU A 21 -5.00 18.02 -25.46
C LEU A 21 -5.19 16.94 -26.51
N ASP A 22 -5.95 17.19 -27.59
CA ASP A 22 -6.21 16.21 -28.65
C ASP A 22 -6.60 14.84 -28.05
N LEU A 23 -7.65 14.85 -27.24
CA LEU A 23 -8.19 13.69 -26.54
C LEU A 23 -9.53 13.29 -27.15
N HIS A 24 -9.79 11.99 -27.21
CA HIS A 24 -11.14 11.52 -27.51
C HIS A 24 -12.08 11.69 -26.30
N PRO A 25 -13.40 11.92 -26.53
CA PRO A 25 -14.38 12.04 -25.45
C PRO A 25 -14.37 10.86 -24.46
N GLU A 26 -14.04 9.67 -24.95
CA GLU A 26 -13.96 8.45 -24.15
C GLU A 26 -12.76 8.42 -23.20
N GLU A 27 -11.70 9.17 -23.51
CA GLU A 27 -10.47 9.22 -22.72
C GLU A 27 -10.59 10.16 -21.52
N LEU A 28 -11.39 11.23 -21.66
CA LEU A 28 -11.64 12.23 -20.62
C LEU A 28 -12.79 11.78 -19.71
N ARG A 29 -12.52 10.73 -18.91
CA ARG A 29 -13.44 10.19 -17.89
C ARG A 29 -12.87 10.38 -16.48
N PRO A 30 -12.75 11.62 -15.98
CA PRO A 30 -12.24 11.86 -14.65
C PRO A 30 -13.23 11.46 -13.55
N ALA A 31 -12.73 11.26 -12.34
CA ALA A 31 -13.58 11.04 -11.17
C ALA A 31 -14.55 12.23 -10.96
N PRO A 32 -15.87 11.99 -10.76
CA PRO A 32 -16.87 13.08 -10.69
C PRO A 32 -16.58 14.14 -9.63
N GLY A 33 -16.03 13.75 -8.48
CA GLY A 33 -15.65 14.68 -7.42
C GLY A 33 -14.47 15.59 -7.80
N SER A 34 -13.49 15.05 -8.52
CA SER A 34 -12.36 15.84 -9.05
C SER A 34 -12.85 16.81 -10.12
N TRP A 35 -13.72 16.36 -11.02
CA TRP A 35 -14.27 17.21 -12.07
C TRP A 35 -15.08 18.38 -11.50
N ARG A 36 -15.97 18.12 -10.54
CA ARG A 36 -16.73 19.18 -9.85
C ARG A 36 -15.84 20.22 -9.18
N LYS A 37 -14.73 19.82 -8.55
CA LYS A 37 -13.78 20.75 -7.95
C LYS A 37 -13.17 21.69 -8.98
N LEU A 38 -12.75 21.17 -10.13
CA LEU A 38 -12.23 22.00 -11.24
C LEU A 38 -13.29 22.97 -11.74
N MET A 39 -14.49 22.48 -12.04
CA MET A 39 -15.58 23.33 -12.55
C MET A 39 -15.95 24.47 -11.60
N ALA A 40 -15.88 24.23 -10.29
CA ALA A 40 -16.16 25.24 -9.29
C ALA A 40 -15.06 26.31 -9.20
N SER A 41 -13.81 25.98 -9.55
CA SER A 41 -12.64 26.80 -9.23
C SER A 41 -12.02 27.56 -10.40
N ILE A 42 -12.26 27.15 -11.66
CA ILE A 42 -11.56 27.76 -12.82
C ILE A 42 -12.50 28.20 -13.95
N THR A 43 -12.24 29.36 -14.55
CA THR A 43 -12.93 29.81 -15.76
C THR A 43 -12.36 29.13 -17.00
N PRO A 44 -13.12 29.02 -18.11
CA PRO A 44 -12.61 28.45 -19.36
C PRO A 44 -11.34 29.12 -19.88
N ALA A 45 -11.30 30.46 -19.91
CA ALA A 45 -10.10 31.20 -20.34
C ALA A 45 -8.88 30.94 -19.44
N ALA A 46 -9.07 30.88 -18.11
CA ALA A 46 -7.98 30.56 -17.20
C ALA A 46 -7.48 29.12 -17.36
N LEU A 47 -8.38 28.18 -17.66
CA LEU A 47 -8.00 26.80 -17.96
C LEU A 47 -7.21 26.70 -19.27
N ASP A 48 -7.59 27.44 -20.31
CA ASP A 48 -6.90 27.46 -21.61
C ASP A 48 -5.44 27.89 -21.47
N ASN A 49 -5.22 29.03 -20.79
CA ASN A 49 -3.87 29.54 -20.51
C ASN A 49 -3.07 28.54 -19.67
N ARG A 50 -3.69 28.00 -18.62
CA ARG A 50 -3.04 27.03 -17.72
C ARG A 50 -2.59 25.76 -18.45
N VAL A 51 -3.44 25.24 -19.33
CA VAL A 51 -3.12 24.05 -20.11
C VAL A 51 -1.97 24.35 -21.08
N SER A 52 -1.98 25.51 -21.72
CA SER A 52 -0.91 25.93 -22.64
C SER A 52 0.44 26.02 -21.92
N GLU A 53 0.50 26.74 -20.80
CA GLU A 53 1.71 26.87 -19.98
C GLU A 53 2.24 25.51 -19.48
N LEU A 54 1.35 24.65 -18.98
CA LEU A 54 1.75 23.33 -18.48
C LEU A 54 2.23 22.40 -19.59
N ARG A 55 1.69 22.53 -20.81
CA ARG A 55 2.15 21.75 -21.97
C ARG A 55 3.58 22.11 -22.33
N GLU A 56 3.95 23.39 -22.26
CA GLU A 56 5.32 23.83 -22.49
C GLU A 56 6.25 23.35 -21.36
N ALA A 57 5.81 23.44 -20.10
CA ALA A 57 6.67 23.15 -18.96
C ALA A 57 6.86 21.64 -18.66
N LEU A 58 5.86 20.81 -18.93
CA LEU A 58 5.83 19.37 -18.57
C LEU A 58 5.68 18.44 -19.78
N GLY A 59 5.31 18.96 -20.95
CA GLY A 59 4.96 18.18 -22.12
C GLY A 59 3.47 17.77 -22.15
N VAL A 60 2.96 17.57 -23.37
CA VAL A 60 1.53 17.27 -23.61
C VAL A 60 1.04 16.00 -22.91
N GLU A 61 1.85 14.95 -22.89
CA GLU A 61 1.47 13.67 -22.27
C GLU A 61 1.26 13.77 -20.76
N ALA A 62 2.06 14.59 -20.09
CA ALA A 62 1.90 14.84 -18.67
C ALA A 62 0.57 15.54 -18.37
N VAL A 63 0.23 16.56 -19.16
CA VAL A 63 -1.02 17.31 -19.00
C VAL A 63 -2.23 16.46 -19.35
N ARG A 64 -2.15 15.62 -20.40
CA ARG A 64 -3.16 14.59 -20.73
C ARG A 64 -3.43 13.69 -19.53
N HIS A 65 -2.40 13.17 -18.89
CA HIS A 65 -2.54 12.33 -17.70
C HIS A 65 -3.20 13.05 -16.52
N ILE A 66 -2.79 14.29 -16.24
CA ILE A 66 -3.38 15.12 -15.18
C ILE A 66 -4.88 15.36 -15.46
N ALA A 67 -5.23 15.78 -16.69
CA ALA A 67 -6.61 16.06 -17.09
C ALA A 67 -7.53 14.83 -16.96
N ARG A 68 -7.04 13.64 -17.33
CA ARG A 68 -7.80 12.38 -17.24
C ARG A 68 -7.95 11.87 -15.81
N ARG A 69 -6.91 11.95 -14.99
CA ARG A 69 -6.89 11.32 -13.65
C ARG A 69 -7.33 12.25 -12.53
N CYS A 70 -6.86 13.49 -12.55
CA CYS A 70 -7.04 14.45 -11.45
C CYS A 70 -7.17 15.87 -12.00
N PRO A 71 -8.21 16.17 -12.79
CA PRO A 71 -8.38 17.47 -13.42
C PRO A 71 -8.40 18.65 -12.43
N HIS A 72 -8.79 18.43 -11.18
CA HIS A 72 -8.74 19.47 -10.14
C HIS A 72 -7.33 20.01 -9.90
N VAL A 73 -6.27 19.29 -10.26
CA VAL A 73 -4.88 19.79 -10.19
C VAL A 73 -4.67 20.98 -11.13
N LEU A 74 -5.40 21.05 -12.25
CA LEU A 74 -5.34 22.16 -13.20
C LEU A 74 -5.85 23.48 -12.60
N GLN A 75 -6.49 23.46 -11.43
CA GLN A 75 -6.80 24.69 -10.71
C GLN A 75 -5.55 25.37 -10.14
N LEU A 76 -4.48 24.61 -9.87
CA LEU A 76 -3.21 25.13 -9.35
C LEU A 76 -2.41 25.83 -10.44
N THR A 77 -1.80 26.97 -10.11
CA THR A 77 -0.96 27.72 -11.06
C THR A 77 0.22 26.90 -11.56
N THR A 78 0.69 27.19 -12.77
CA THR A 78 1.85 26.52 -13.36
C THR A 78 3.05 26.66 -12.44
N GLU A 79 3.29 27.84 -11.90
CA GLU A 79 4.36 28.14 -10.95
C GLU A 79 4.21 27.29 -9.68
N ARG A 80 2.97 27.15 -9.17
CA ARG A 80 2.72 26.35 -7.98
C ARG A 80 2.96 24.87 -8.22
N ILE A 81 2.59 24.33 -9.39
CA ILE A 81 2.88 22.94 -9.75
C ILE A 81 4.40 22.72 -9.88
N LEU A 82 5.09 23.63 -10.57
CA LEU A 82 6.55 23.54 -10.76
C LEU A 82 7.32 23.69 -9.45
N SER A 83 6.92 24.63 -8.58
CA SER A 83 7.49 24.77 -7.23
C SER A 83 7.28 23.50 -6.42
N ARG A 84 6.08 22.92 -6.42
CA ARG A 84 5.83 21.64 -5.72
C ARG A 84 6.67 20.48 -6.26
N LEU A 85 6.87 20.43 -7.58
CA LEU A 85 7.76 19.46 -8.19
C LEU A 85 9.21 19.69 -7.75
N ALA A 86 9.68 20.93 -7.70
CA ALA A 86 11.03 21.26 -7.25
C ALA A 86 11.25 20.88 -5.77
N ASP A 87 10.30 21.21 -4.89
CA ASP A 87 10.36 20.85 -3.47
C ASP A 87 10.40 19.33 -3.27
N LEU A 88 9.54 18.60 -3.97
CA LEU A 88 9.54 17.14 -3.96
C LEU A 88 10.84 16.57 -4.53
N ASN A 89 11.39 17.19 -5.58
CA ASN A 89 12.65 16.78 -6.19
C ASN A 89 13.82 16.91 -5.22
N LEU A 90 13.94 18.08 -4.58
CA LEU A 90 14.97 18.37 -3.58
C LEU A 90 14.93 17.36 -2.43
N ARG A 91 13.72 17.00 -1.99
CA ARG A 91 13.57 16.08 -0.85
C ARG A 91 13.72 14.61 -1.20
N LEU A 92 13.35 14.20 -2.41
CA LEU A 92 13.39 12.79 -2.82
C LEU A 92 14.65 12.43 -3.61
N GLY A 93 15.43 13.41 -4.08
CA GLY A 93 16.64 13.18 -4.88
C GLY A 93 16.39 12.51 -6.23
N LEU A 94 15.13 12.42 -6.67
CA LEU A 94 14.78 11.73 -7.91
C LEU A 94 15.19 12.53 -9.15
N PRO A 95 15.59 11.90 -10.25
CA PRO A 95 15.71 12.60 -11.52
C PRO A 95 14.37 13.25 -11.92
N ARG A 96 14.42 14.49 -12.44
CA ARG A 96 13.22 15.26 -12.80
C ARG A 96 12.23 14.47 -13.64
N HIS A 97 12.71 13.74 -14.65
CA HIS A 97 11.86 12.93 -15.53
C HIS A 97 11.12 11.80 -14.79
N GLN A 98 11.75 11.16 -13.79
CA GLN A 98 11.11 10.12 -12.99
C GLN A 98 10.04 10.70 -12.06
N LEU A 99 10.32 11.85 -11.44
CA LEU A 99 9.36 12.53 -10.58
C LEU A 99 8.14 13.01 -11.38
N VAL A 100 8.36 13.60 -12.55
CA VAL A 100 7.26 13.98 -13.46
C VAL A 100 6.45 12.75 -13.85
N ALA A 101 7.10 11.65 -14.25
CA ALA A 101 6.41 10.40 -14.57
C ALA A 101 5.63 9.81 -13.38
N ALA A 102 6.13 9.95 -12.15
CA ALA A 102 5.44 9.54 -10.92
C ALA A 102 4.19 10.41 -10.66
N VAL A 103 4.31 11.73 -10.80
CA VAL A 103 3.19 12.67 -10.68
C VAL A 103 2.15 12.44 -11.78
N CYS A 104 2.55 12.15 -13.01
CA CYS A 104 1.62 11.83 -14.09
C CYS A 104 0.80 10.56 -13.78
N ARG A 105 1.44 9.55 -13.19
CA ARG A 105 0.75 8.31 -12.77
C ARG A 105 -0.11 8.52 -11.52
N PHE A 106 0.27 9.45 -10.66
CA PHE A 106 -0.48 9.77 -9.45
C PHE A 106 -0.40 11.27 -9.09
N PRO A 107 -1.28 12.11 -9.68
CA PRO A 107 -1.21 13.57 -9.49
C PRO A 107 -1.43 14.02 -8.04
N GLY A 108 -2.03 13.17 -7.20
CA GLY A 108 -2.19 13.41 -5.76
C GLY A 108 -0.88 13.67 -5.02
N LEU A 109 0.28 13.28 -5.59
CA LEU A 109 1.59 13.64 -5.07
C LEU A 109 1.78 15.16 -4.91
N LEU A 110 1.21 15.97 -5.81
CA LEU A 110 1.32 17.44 -5.74
C LEU A 110 0.60 18.06 -4.54
N SER A 111 -0.25 17.28 -3.85
CA SER A 111 -0.90 17.70 -2.62
C SER A 111 -0.06 17.43 -1.37
N LEU A 112 1.06 16.71 -1.50
CA LEU A 112 1.98 16.43 -0.40
C LEU A 112 2.96 17.59 -0.21
N THR A 113 3.39 17.79 1.04
CA THR A 113 4.60 18.57 1.32
C THR A 113 5.83 17.69 1.12
N SER A 114 6.96 18.31 0.81
CA SER A 114 8.28 17.66 0.75
C SER A 114 8.56 16.87 2.03
N GLU A 115 8.34 17.46 3.19
CA GLU A 115 8.62 16.86 4.50
C GLU A 115 7.77 15.61 4.72
N ALA A 116 6.49 15.66 4.36
CA ALA A 116 5.59 14.52 4.46
C ALA A 116 5.98 13.40 3.48
N ALA A 117 6.48 13.72 2.28
CA ALA A 117 6.98 12.73 1.34
C ALA A 117 8.27 12.07 1.86
N GLY A 118 9.27 12.87 2.24
CA GLY A 118 10.54 12.35 2.76
C GLY A 118 10.38 11.60 4.08
N GLY A 119 9.49 12.05 4.97
CA GLY A 119 9.19 11.34 6.21
C GLY A 119 8.58 9.94 5.97
N ARG A 120 7.81 9.76 4.89
CA ARG A 120 7.28 8.45 4.50
C ARG A 120 8.36 7.58 3.85
N VAL A 121 9.25 8.15 3.04
CA VAL A 121 10.42 7.43 2.52
C VAL A 121 11.28 6.91 3.66
N ALA A 122 11.63 7.77 4.64
CA ALA A 122 12.40 7.37 5.81
C ALA A 122 11.73 6.24 6.61
N LEU A 123 10.40 6.30 6.79
CA LEU A 123 9.63 5.24 7.44
C LEU A 123 9.73 3.91 6.66
N LEU A 124 9.57 3.96 5.34
CA LEU A 124 9.68 2.79 4.47
C LEU A 124 11.08 2.18 4.55
N VAL A 125 12.14 2.99 4.48
CA VAL A 125 13.55 2.57 4.64
C VAL A 125 13.74 1.84 5.97
N GLN A 126 13.33 2.49 7.06
CA GLN A 126 13.50 1.97 8.41
C GLN A 126 12.77 0.64 8.61
N GLN A 127 11.49 0.56 8.25
CA GLN A 127 10.66 -0.61 8.58
C GLN A 127 10.80 -1.78 7.61
N LEU A 128 11.22 -1.52 6.37
CA LEU A 128 11.52 -2.59 5.41
C LEU A 128 12.97 -3.09 5.52
N GLY A 129 13.86 -2.34 6.18
CA GLY A 129 15.29 -2.65 6.22
C GLY A 129 15.91 -2.64 4.81
N LYS A 130 15.44 -1.75 3.93
CA LYS A 130 15.91 -1.62 2.54
C LYS A 130 16.65 -0.29 2.37
N SER A 131 17.56 -0.24 1.41
CA SER A 131 18.26 1.01 1.07
C SER A 131 17.29 2.09 0.59
N GLU A 132 17.70 3.35 0.72
CA GLU A 132 16.93 4.49 0.22
C GLU A 132 16.68 4.39 -1.28
N ASP A 133 17.69 4.03 -2.08
CA ASP A 133 17.55 3.84 -3.53
C ASP A 133 16.49 2.78 -3.88
N PHE A 134 16.46 1.67 -3.15
CA PHE A 134 15.44 0.64 -3.34
C PHE A 134 14.04 1.19 -3.07
N VAL A 135 13.88 1.94 -1.97
CA VAL A 135 12.60 2.55 -1.60
C VAL A 135 12.19 3.64 -2.58
N LEU A 136 13.13 4.44 -3.08
CA LEU A 136 12.87 5.45 -4.10
C LEU A 136 12.44 4.80 -5.42
N ALA A 137 13.10 3.72 -5.86
CA ALA A 137 12.66 2.94 -7.02
C ALA A 137 11.25 2.36 -6.81
N MET A 138 10.95 1.89 -5.60
CA MET A 138 9.61 1.43 -5.21
C MET A 138 8.58 2.57 -5.31
N VAL A 139 8.88 3.74 -4.76
CA VAL A 139 8.02 4.94 -4.81
C VAL A 139 7.82 5.41 -6.25
N VAL A 140 8.88 5.44 -7.05
CA VAL A 140 8.77 5.76 -8.48
C VAL A 140 7.81 4.76 -9.10
N SER A 141 7.94 3.45 -8.89
CA SER A 141 7.03 2.46 -9.48
C SER A 141 5.59 2.51 -8.94
N GLN A 142 5.40 2.87 -7.66
CA GLN A 142 4.12 2.92 -6.95
C GLN A 142 3.94 4.24 -6.18
N PRO A 143 3.70 5.38 -6.88
CA PRO A 143 3.72 6.71 -6.26
C PRO A 143 2.65 6.91 -5.18
N VAL A 144 1.55 6.17 -5.29
CA VAL A 144 0.43 6.17 -4.33
C VAL A 144 0.86 5.81 -2.90
N LEU A 145 1.99 5.10 -2.72
CA LEU A 145 2.50 4.78 -1.38
C LEU A 145 2.78 6.03 -0.55
N LEU A 146 3.27 7.11 -1.19
CA LEU A 146 3.50 8.37 -0.50
C LEU A 146 2.21 9.09 -0.12
N CYS A 147 1.06 8.71 -0.65
CA CYS A 147 -0.22 9.28 -0.29
C CYS A 147 -0.95 8.48 0.80
N LEU A 148 -0.44 7.31 1.18
CA LEU A 148 -0.92 6.59 2.36
C LEU A 148 -0.47 7.31 3.63
N SER A 149 -1.25 7.17 4.71
CA SER A 149 -0.84 7.69 6.02
C SER A 149 0.36 6.87 6.54
N ARG A 150 1.16 7.46 7.44
CA ARG A 150 2.26 6.73 8.12
C ARG A 150 1.72 5.50 8.86
N ALA A 151 0.59 5.64 9.56
CA ALA A 151 -0.07 4.55 10.26
C ALA A 151 -0.48 3.40 9.33
N THR A 152 -1.08 3.73 8.17
CA THR A 152 -1.45 2.73 7.16
C THR A 152 -0.23 2.01 6.59
N LEU A 153 0.86 2.73 6.31
CA LEU A 153 2.10 2.11 5.83
C LEU A 153 2.68 1.16 6.89
N SER A 154 2.84 1.62 8.12
CA SER A 154 3.35 0.80 9.22
C SER A 154 2.52 -0.46 9.44
N TYR A 155 1.19 -0.30 9.46
CA TYR A 155 0.28 -1.43 9.63
C TYR A 155 0.46 -2.48 8.53
N ARG A 156 0.51 -2.05 7.26
CA ARG A 156 0.65 -2.97 6.13
C ARG A 156 2.03 -3.62 6.06
N ILE A 157 3.08 -2.90 6.45
CA ILE A 157 4.42 -3.50 6.59
C ILE A 157 4.39 -4.57 7.68
N GLY A 158 3.77 -4.29 8.82
CA GLY A 158 3.55 -5.26 9.89
C GLY A 158 2.83 -6.52 9.40
N LEU A 159 1.71 -6.37 8.68
CA LEU A 159 0.97 -7.50 8.11
C LEU A 159 1.82 -8.33 7.13
N LEU A 160 2.68 -7.69 6.33
CA LEU A 160 3.57 -8.42 5.43
C LEU A 160 4.65 -9.18 6.21
N HIS A 161 5.30 -8.56 7.20
CA HIS A 161 6.29 -9.23 8.03
C HIS A 161 5.70 -10.39 8.85
N GLU A 162 4.49 -10.21 9.40
CA GLU A 162 3.74 -11.27 10.08
C GLU A 162 3.43 -12.43 9.11
N ALA A 163 3.03 -12.14 7.87
CA ALA A 163 2.92 -13.17 6.85
C ALA A 163 4.26 -13.84 6.56
N GLY A 164 5.33 -13.06 6.40
CA GLY A 164 6.68 -13.57 6.20
C GLY A 164 7.13 -14.55 7.29
N SER A 165 6.81 -14.26 8.56
CA SER A 165 7.15 -15.11 9.70
C SER A 165 6.32 -16.40 9.78
N MET A 166 5.07 -16.39 9.30
CA MET A 166 4.25 -17.60 9.21
C MET A 166 4.85 -18.64 8.24
N LEU A 167 5.55 -18.19 7.18
CA LEU A 167 6.20 -19.07 6.20
C LEU A 167 7.59 -18.54 5.79
N PRO A 168 8.62 -18.67 6.65
CA PRO A 168 9.92 -18.02 6.43
C PRO A 168 10.60 -18.43 5.12
N GLY A 169 10.53 -19.72 4.76
CA GLY A 169 11.17 -20.26 3.55
C GLY A 169 10.48 -19.89 2.23
N ILE A 170 9.24 -19.38 2.27
CA ILE A 170 8.48 -19.02 1.06
C ILE A 170 8.19 -17.52 1.08
N TRP A 171 7.35 -17.05 2.00
CA TRP A 171 6.94 -15.65 2.07
C TRP A 171 8.01 -14.76 2.68
N GLY A 172 8.74 -15.23 3.70
CA GLY A 172 9.90 -14.51 4.24
C GLY A 172 10.98 -14.30 3.17
N ALA A 173 11.35 -15.36 2.47
CA ALA A 173 12.29 -15.29 1.35
C ALA A 173 11.79 -14.40 0.20
N GLU A 174 10.49 -14.45 -0.13
CA GLU A 174 9.88 -13.57 -1.14
C GLU A 174 9.96 -12.10 -0.73
N LEU A 175 9.67 -11.74 0.52
CA LEU A 175 9.80 -10.35 0.99
C LEU A 175 11.24 -9.86 0.95
N THR A 176 12.19 -10.70 1.35
CA THR A 176 13.61 -10.38 1.31
C THR A 176 14.10 -10.15 -0.13
N SER A 177 13.65 -10.99 -1.08
CA SER A 177 14.10 -10.95 -2.48
C SER A 177 13.21 -10.15 -3.43
N ALA A 178 12.09 -9.60 -2.96
CA ALA A 178 11.12 -8.90 -3.81
C ALA A 178 11.77 -7.69 -4.49
N ALA A 179 11.52 -7.54 -5.79
CA ALA A 179 11.84 -6.32 -6.51
C ALA A 179 11.04 -5.11 -5.95
N PRO A 180 11.56 -3.87 -6.07
CA PRO A 180 10.89 -2.67 -5.56
C PRO A 180 9.44 -2.54 -6.02
N SER A 181 9.17 -2.82 -7.30
CA SER A 181 7.84 -2.72 -7.88
C SER A 181 6.85 -3.76 -7.35
N THR A 182 7.32 -4.96 -7.03
CA THR A 182 6.52 -6.04 -6.44
C THR A 182 6.18 -5.72 -5.00
N LEU A 183 7.18 -5.32 -4.20
CA LEU A 183 6.96 -4.96 -2.79
C LEU A 183 6.03 -3.74 -2.68
N GLY A 184 6.24 -2.72 -3.52
CA GLY A 184 5.34 -1.56 -3.56
C GLY A 184 3.92 -1.94 -3.95
N ARG A 185 3.74 -2.91 -4.85
CA ARG A 185 2.41 -3.41 -5.22
C ARG A 185 1.72 -4.11 -4.05
N LEU A 186 2.46 -4.91 -3.27
CA LEU A 186 1.96 -5.55 -2.05
C LEU A 186 1.52 -4.50 -1.02
N LEU A 187 2.35 -3.49 -0.74
CA LEU A 187 2.01 -2.42 0.22
C LEU A 187 0.82 -1.56 -0.21
N ARG A 188 0.55 -1.48 -1.52
CA ARG A 188 -0.63 -0.79 -2.06
C ARG A 188 -1.92 -1.56 -1.84
N CYS A 189 -1.88 -2.89 -1.70
CA CYS A 189 -3.07 -3.72 -1.51
C CYS A 189 -3.89 -3.25 -0.32
N SER A 190 -5.22 -3.36 -0.43
CA SER A 190 -6.12 -3.08 0.68
C SER A 190 -5.97 -4.14 1.78
N ASP A 191 -6.40 -3.80 2.98
CA ASP A 191 -6.28 -4.67 4.14
C ASP A 191 -7.01 -6.01 3.92
N PRO A 192 -8.24 -6.07 3.34
CA PRO A 192 -8.86 -7.33 2.95
C PRO A 192 -8.07 -8.15 1.92
N VAL A 193 -7.25 -7.52 1.08
CA VAL A 193 -6.38 -8.23 0.13
C VAL A 193 -5.15 -8.81 0.83
N LEU A 194 -4.58 -8.09 1.82
CA LEU A 194 -3.47 -8.60 2.61
C LEU A 194 -3.92 -9.71 3.57
N SER A 195 -5.10 -9.63 4.16
CA SER A 195 -5.68 -10.69 5.01
C SER A 195 -5.88 -12.01 4.28
N ARG A 196 -5.83 -12.03 2.94
CA ARG A 196 -5.80 -13.27 2.15
C ARG A 196 -4.60 -14.15 2.47
N LEU A 197 -3.48 -13.55 2.89
CA LEU A 197 -2.27 -14.27 3.26
C LEU A 197 -2.52 -15.08 4.53
N THR A 198 -2.94 -14.43 5.62
CA THR A 198 -3.32 -15.09 6.87
C THR A 198 -4.41 -16.14 6.64
N TRP A 199 -5.46 -15.82 5.87
CA TRP A 199 -6.49 -16.79 5.48
C TRP A 199 -5.89 -18.02 4.78
N THR A 200 -5.01 -17.81 3.81
CA THR A 200 -4.39 -18.92 3.06
C THR A 200 -3.57 -19.79 3.98
N TYR A 201 -2.77 -19.19 4.86
CA TYR A 201 -1.94 -19.91 5.84
C TYR A 201 -2.80 -20.77 6.77
N LEU A 202 -3.78 -20.16 7.45
CA LEU A 202 -4.68 -20.85 8.37
C LEU A 202 -5.45 -21.98 7.67
N ARG A 203 -5.92 -21.74 6.44
CA ARG A 203 -6.58 -22.78 5.63
C ARG A 203 -5.67 -23.97 5.39
N THR A 204 -4.41 -23.73 5.02
CA THR A 204 -3.47 -24.80 4.71
C THR A 204 -3.04 -25.57 5.95
N ALA A 205 -2.80 -24.87 7.06
CA ALA A 205 -2.45 -25.48 8.34
C ALA A 205 -3.57 -26.41 8.85
N ASN A 206 -4.82 -25.98 8.77
CA ASN A 206 -5.95 -26.73 9.33
C ASN A 206 -6.39 -27.92 8.45
N ASN A 207 -6.26 -27.82 7.12
CA ASN A 207 -6.73 -28.88 6.21
C ASN A 207 -5.71 -30.01 5.96
N GLY A 208 -4.60 -30.06 6.70
CA GLY A 208 -3.55 -31.07 6.53
C GLY A 208 -2.91 -31.08 5.13
N ARG A 209 -3.10 -30.01 4.34
CA ARG A 209 -2.52 -29.92 2.99
C ARG A 209 -1.05 -29.57 3.12
N LYS A 210 -0.22 -30.25 2.33
CA LYS A 210 1.22 -30.03 2.34
C LYS A 210 1.56 -28.56 1.98
N PHE A 211 2.25 -27.86 2.89
CA PHE A 211 2.62 -26.44 2.79
C PHE A 211 3.43 -26.07 1.53
N HIS A 212 4.09 -27.04 0.89
CA HIS A 212 4.87 -26.81 -0.34
C HIS A 212 4.03 -26.34 -1.55
N ARG A 213 2.69 -26.41 -1.49
CA ARG A 213 1.80 -25.90 -2.54
C ARG A 213 1.32 -24.47 -2.30
N ILE A 214 1.79 -23.81 -1.26
CA ILE A 214 1.39 -22.44 -0.96
C ILE A 214 1.95 -21.51 -2.04
N ARG A 215 1.05 -20.73 -2.63
CA ARG A 215 1.38 -19.75 -3.66
C ARG A 215 2.18 -18.60 -3.06
N SER A 216 2.94 -17.90 -3.89
CA SER A 216 3.64 -16.67 -3.49
C SER A 216 2.66 -15.59 -2.99
N MET A 217 3.13 -14.68 -2.14
CA MET A 217 2.37 -13.54 -1.63
C MET A 217 1.82 -12.71 -2.78
N SER A 218 2.67 -12.41 -3.76
CA SER A 218 2.28 -11.68 -4.97
C SER A 218 1.14 -12.37 -5.71
N THR A 219 1.18 -13.71 -5.86
CA THR A 219 0.10 -14.46 -6.53
C THR A 219 -1.22 -14.36 -5.77
N ILE A 220 -1.18 -14.48 -4.43
CA ILE A 220 -2.38 -14.41 -3.58
C ILE A 220 -2.99 -13.00 -3.60
N CYS A 221 -2.17 -11.97 -3.42
CA CYS A 221 -2.62 -10.59 -3.34
C CYS A 221 -3.01 -10.01 -4.71
N CYS A 222 -2.41 -10.48 -5.81
CA CYS A 222 -2.76 -10.02 -7.16
C CYS A 222 -3.91 -10.80 -7.81
N GLN A 223 -4.43 -11.85 -7.15
CA GLN A 223 -5.56 -12.61 -7.68
C GLN A 223 -6.82 -11.73 -7.82
N PRO A 224 -7.51 -11.74 -8.98
CA PRO A 224 -8.76 -11.00 -9.15
C PRO A 224 -9.79 -11.38 -8.09
N ALA A 225 -10.52 -10.38 -7.56
CA ALA A 225 -11.46 -10.59 -6.46
C ALA A 225 -12.52 -11.65 -6.77
N ALA A 226 -13.11 -11.62 -7.97
CA ALA A 226 -14.09 -12.63 -8.41
C ALA A 226 -13.52 -14.07 -8.34
N ARG A 227 -12.30 -14.26 -8.84
CA ARG A 227 -11.61 -15.57 -8.78
C ARG A 227 -11.32 -15.95 -7.33
N TRP A 228 -10.85 -15.01 -6.51
CA TRP A 228 -10.56 -15.23 -5.09
C TRP A 228 -11.81 -15.70 -4.33
N HIS A 229 -12.94 -15.01 -4.48
CA HIS A 229 -14.18 -15.35 -3.80
C HIS A 229 -14.72 -16.71 -4.22
N ARG A 230 -14.64 -17.07 -5.51
CA ARG A 230 -15.01 -18.40 -5.99
C ARG A 230 -14.15 -19.51 -5.38
N GLU A 231 -12.84 -19.28 -5.22
CA GLU A 231 -11.90 -20.25 -4.62
C GLU A 231 -11.93 -20.25 -3.08
N ASN A 232 -12.52 -19.23 -2.46
CA ASN A 232 -12.55 -19.01 -1.01
C ASN A 232 -13.90 -18.41 -0.56
N PRO A 233 -15.01 -19.16 -0.66
CA PRO A 233 -16.35 -18.61 -0.40
C PRO A 233 -16.53 -18.11 1.05
N LEU A 234 -15.86 -18.75 2.02
CA LEU A 234 -15.95 -18.41 3.44
C LEU A 234 -15.05 -17.24 3.87
N PHE A 235 -14.27 -16.67 2.95
CA PHE A 235 -13.31 -15.61 3.29
C PHE A 235 -13.99 -14.35 3.83
N ARG A 236 -15.15 -13.99 3.28
CA ARG A 236 -15.88 -12.79 3.72
C ARG A 236 -16.41 -12.96 5.14
N GLU A 237 -17.04 -14.09 5.43
CA GLU A 237 -17.57 -14.39 6.77
C GLU A 237 -16.46 -14.39 7.82
N TRP A 238 -15.28 -14.94 7.48
CA TRP A 238 -14.11 -14.90 8.35
C TRP A 238 -13.59 -13.49 8.63
N LEU A 239 -13.54 -12.63 7.60
CA LEU A 239 -13.16 -11.23 7.78
C LEU A 239 -14.14 -10.50 8.71
N GLU A 240 -15.45 -10.65 8.46
CA GLU A 240 -16.50 -10.00 9.24
C GLU A 240 -16.48 -10.44 10.71
N ALA A 241 -16.18 -11.70 10.97
CA ALA A 241 -16.02 -12.20 12.32
C ALA A 241 -14.77 -11.66 13.02
N GLY A 242 -13.63 -11.62 12.33
CA GLY A 242 -12.41 -11.01 12.89
C GLY A 242 -12.58 -9.50 13.15
N GLU A 243 -13.39 -8.80 12.35
CA GLU A 243 -13.78 -7.41 12.63
C GLU A 243 -14.71 -7.29 13.83
N ARG A 244 -15.69 -8.20 13.96
CA ARG A 244 -16.60 -8.27 15.11
C ARG A 244 -15.83 -8.52 16.40
N ASP A 245 -14.93 -9.50 16.41
CA ASP A 245 -14.15 -9.86 17.58
C ASP A 245 -13.21 -8.72 18.01
N ARG A 246 -12.55 -8.04 17.06
CA ARG A 246 -11.76 -6.83 17.37
C ARG A 246 -12.59 -5.71 17.97
N ARG A 247 -13.83 -5.50 17.50
CA ARG A 247 -14.75 -4.51 18.06
C ARG A 247 -15.17 -4.84 19.48
N GLU A 248 -15.34 -6.13 19.77
CA GLU A 248 -15.80 -6.65 21.05
C GLU A 248 -14.65 -6.99 22.01
N GLY A 249 -13.39 -6.76 21.60
CA GLY A 249 -12.20 -7.08 22.40
C GLY A 249 -12.03 -8.58 22.66
N ARG A 250 -12.59 -9.44 21.80
CA ARG A 250 -12.54 -10.90 21.94
C ARG A 250 -11.45 -11.51 21.07
N VAL A 251 -10.97 -12.67 21.51
CA VAL A 251 -10.13 -13.57 20.72
C VAL A 251 -10.83 -14.92 20.69
N ALA A 252 -11.54 -15.23 19.59
CA ALA A 252 -12.27 -16.49 19.44
C ALA A 252 -11.68 -17.34 18.30
N PRO A 253 -11.65 -18.68 18.42
CA PRO A 253 -11.36 -19.55 17.30
C PRO A 253 -12.44 -19.43 16.23
N TRP A 254 -12.06 -19.40 14.95
CA TRP A 254 -13.04 -19.35 13.86
C TRP A 254 -13.61 -20.75 13.55
N PRO A 255 -14.93 -20.99 13.72
CA PRO A 255 -15.53 -22.31 13.56
C PRO A 255 -15.62 -22.74 12.08
N GLY A 256 -15.61 -21.79 11.14
CA GLY A 256 -15.94 -22.04 9.73
C GLY A 256 -14.92 -22.90 8.96
N TRP A 257 -13.76 -23.24 9.54
CA TRP A 257 -12.78 -24.13 8.91
C TRP A 257 -13.17 -25.60 8.99
N TRP A 258 -14.07 -25.97 9.89
CA TRP A 258 -14.36 -27.36 10.24
C TRP A 258 -15.83 -27.69 9.99
N ARG A 259 -16.08 -28.74 9.19
CA ARG A 259 -17.39 -29.42 9.12
C ARG A 259 -17.37 -30.70 9.98
N GLY A 260 -16.81 -30.62 11.20
CA GLY A 260 -16.66 -31.74 12.13
C GLY A 260 -16.21 -31.26 13.51
N THR A 261 -16.13 -32.17 14.50
CA THR A 261 -15.68 -31.86 15.87
C THR A 261 -14.22 -31.40 15.83
N PRO A 262 -13.88 -30.20 16.33
CA PRO A 262 -12.50 -29.73 16.37
C PRO A 262 -11.65 -30.65 17.28
N PRO A 263 -10.39 -30.95 16.93
CA PRO A 263 -9.51 -31.69 17.81
C PRO A 263 -9.30 -30.92 19.11
N ALA A 264 -9.39 -31.62 20.25
CA ALA A 264 -9.56 -31.03 21.58
C ALA A 264 -8.38 -30.18 22.11
N GLU A 265 -7.23 -30.17 21.44
CA GLU A 265 -5.95 -29.71 22.04
C GLU A 265 -5.17 -28.65 21.26
N VAL A 266 -5.70 -28.06 20.19
CA VAL A 266 -4.92 -27.07 19.44
C VAL A 266 -5.29 -25.64 19.83
N ASP A 267 -4.37 -24.97 20.52
CA ASP A 267 -4.45 -23.53 20.84
C ASP A 267 -3.93 -22.69 19.66
N TRP A 268 -4.83 -22.44 18.70
CA TRP A 268 -4.54 -21.87 17.38
C TRP A 268 -3.98 -20.43 17.39
N TRP A 269 -3.98 -19.75 18.54
CA TRP A 269 -3.58 -18.34 18.66
C TRP A 269 -2.20 -18.13 19.31
N ARG A 270 -1.58 -19.15 19.93
CA ARG A 270 -0.23 -18.99 20.55
C ARG A 270 0.87 -18.59 19.57
N GLY A 271 0.73 -18.90 18.29
CA GLY A 271 1.71 -18.50 17.26
C GLY A 271 1.59 -17.05 16.79
N ALA A 272 0.45 -16.38 17.03
CA ALA A 272 0.18 -15.05 16.50
C ALA A 272 0.35 -13.91 17.53
N SER A 273 0.31 -14.22 18.83
CA SER A 273 0.32 -13.20 19.90
C SER A 273 1.72 -12.79 20.40
N GLY A 274 2.81 -13.34 19.85
CA GLY A 274 4.17 -12.86 20.15
C GLY A 274 4.53 -12.83 21.64
N GLN A 275 3.87 -13.63 22.48
CA GLN A 275 4.25 -13.74 23.89
C GLN A 275 5.52 -14.56 23.97
N LEU A 276 6.64 -13.85 24.23
CA LEU A 276 7.89 -14.42 24.73
C LEU A 276 7.54 -15.38 25.86
N THR A 277 7.76 -16.67 25.62
CA THR A 277 7.79 -17.66 26.68
C THR A 277 8.97 -17.27 27.58
N THR A 278 8.69 -16.63 28.72
CA THR A 278 9.60 -16.65 29.84
C THR A 278 9.69 -18.10 30.29
N THR A 279 10.69 -18.82 29.79
CA THR A 279 11.11 -20.09 30.35
C THR A 279 11.60 -19.80 31.77
N THR A 280 10.67 -19.91 32.73
CA THR A 280 10.99 -20.04 34.15
C THR A 280 11.79 -21.34 34.29
N THR A 281 13.11 -21.20 34.23
CA THR A 281 14.05 -22.27 34.56
C THR A 281 13.88 -22.57 36.04
N SER A 282 13.27 -23.71 36.33
CA SER A 282 13.20 -24.29 37.66
C SER A 282 14.63 -24.55 38.14
N GLY A 283 14.96 -24.00 39.31
CA GLY A 283 16.30 -24.07 39.90
C GLY A 283 16.72 -25.50 40.18
N GLY A 284 17.77 -25.93 39.47
CA GLY A 284 18.61 -27.05 39.90
C GLY A 284 19.56 -26.56 40.99
N GLN A 285 19.53 -27.23 42.13
CA GLN A 285 20.52 -27.11 43.21
C GLN A 285 21.93 -27.32 42.65
N LEU A 286 22.81 -26.34 42.88
CA LEU A 286 24.26 -26.48 42.77
C LEU A 286 24.77 -27.13 44.06
N THR A 287 25.34 -28.32 43.93
CA THR A 287 26.26 -28.89 44.92
C THR A 287 27.66 -28.27 44.73
N PRO A 288 28.42 -28.05 45.82
CA PRO A 288 29.81 -27.62 45.73
C PRO A 288 30.74 -28.83 45.54
N GLU A 289 31.49 -28.85 44.44
CA GLU A 289 32.72 -29.65 44.27
C GLU A 289 33.83 -28.61 44.13
N GLU A 290 34.57 -28.36 45.21
CA GLU A 290 35.86 -28.99 45.56
C GLU A 290 37.00 -28.51 44.65
N GLU A 291 37.88 -27.75 45.30
CA GLU A 291 39.15 -27.23 44.84
C GLU A 291 40.10 -28.38 44.54
N GLU A 292 40.73 -28.38 43.36
CA GLU A 292 42.03 -29.00 43.16
C GLU A 292 42.94 -27.98 42.46
N GLU A 293 43.84 -27.43 43.28
CA GLU A 293 45.11 -26.84 42.86
C GLU A 293 45.93 -27.92 42.14
N ASP A 294 46.55 -27.58 41.02
CA ASP A 294 47.78 -28.26 40.60
C ASP A 294 48.72 -27.24 39.94
N GLU A 295 49.92 -27.19 40.52
CA GLU A 295 51.15 -26.52 40.11
C GLU A 295 51.81 -27.21 38.90
N GLU A 296 52.89 -26.58 38.39
CA GLU A 296 53.89 -27.05 37.41
C GLU A 296 53.48 -26.90 35.92
N ASP A 297 54.20 -26.23 35.01
CA ASP A 297 55.61 -25.81 34.88
C ASP A 297 55.75 -24.38 34.27
#